data_AF-A0A353EXU3-F1
#
_entry.id   AF-A0A353EXU3-F1
#
_cell.length_a   1.000
_cell.length_b   1.000
_cell.length_c   1.000
_cell.angle_alpha   90.00
_cell.angle_beta   90.00
_cell.angle_gamma   90.00
#
_symmetry.space_group_name_H-M   'P 1'
#
loop_
_entity.id
_entity.type
_entity.pdbx_description
1 polymer ?
#
loop_
_entity_poly.entity_id
_entity_poly.type
_entity_poly.pdbx_seq_one_letter_code
_entity_poly.pdbx_strand_id
1 'polypeptide(L)' 'LLAIGHPHEIAHGSLRLSLCETNTDEDVDDMLREIPAVVDYLRNMSPLWRDKVTGKKEFYLK' A
#
# COMPACT_ATOMS: atom_id res chain seq x y z
N LEU A 1 10.76 5.19 6.08
CA LEU A 1 9.65 5.90 6.76
C LEU A 1 9.79 5.93 8.29
N LEU A 2 10.48 4.97 8.91
CA LEU A 2 10.74 5.00 10.36
C LEU A 2 11.61 6.20 10.80
N ALA A 3 12.63 6.54 10.01
CA ALA A 3 13.53 7.66 10.28
C ALA A 3 12.85 9.05 10.20
N ILE A 4 11.67 9.15 9.58
CA ILE A 4 10.86 10.38 9.51
C ILE A 4 9.71 10.38 10.54
N GLY A 5 9.77 9.48 11.53
CA GLY A 5 8.79 9.43 12.64
C GLY A 5 7.47 8.74 12.31
N HIS A 6 7.38 8.01 11.20
CA HIS A 6 6.14 7.33 10.83
C HIS A 6 5.96 6.01 11.60
N PRO A 7 4.75 5.68 12.09
CA PRO A 7 4.49 4.41 12.77
C PRO A 7 4.97 3.20 11.97
N HIS A 8 5.51 2.20 12.68
CA HIS A 8 6.12 1.02 12.07
C HIS A 8 5.16 0.25 11.16
N GLU A 9 3.88 0.17 11.54
CA GLU A 9 2.82 -0.48 10.77
C GLU A 9 2.62 0.12 9.38
N ILE A 10 2.76 1.46 9.25
CA ILE A 10 2.59 2.14 7.96
C ILE A 10 3.90 2.06 7.16
N ALA A 11 5.05 2.10 7.83
CA ALA A 11 6.34 1.97 7.17
C ALA A 11 6.52 0.65 6.42
N HIS A 12 5.98 -0.46 6.96
CA HIS A 12 6.05 -1.78 6.31
C HIS A 12 5.11 -1.96 5.13
N GLY A 13 3.94 -1.32 5.16
CA GLY A 13 2.95 -1.39 4.08
C GLY A 13 3.12 -0.35 2.98
N SER A 14 4.19 0.44 3.02
CA SER A 14 4.39 1.56 2.09
C SER A 14 5.12 1.13 0.83
N LEU A 15 4.56 1.51 -0.32
CA LEU A 15 5.15 1.35 -1.64
C LEU A 15 5.59 2.71 -2.18
N ARG A 16 6.83 2.80 -2.71
CA ARG A 16 7.33 3.99 -3.40
C ARG A 16 7.63 3.64 -4.84
N LEU A 17 6.95 4.30 -5.77
CA LEU A 17 7.20 4.21 -7.20
C LEU A 17 7.97 5.47 -7.63
N SER A 18 9.02 5.29 -8.42
CA SER A 18 9.79 6.37 -9.01
C SER A 18 9.72 6.23 -10.52
N LEU A 19 9.25 7.28 -11.20
CA LEU A 19 9.16 7.32 -12.66
C LEU A 19 10.36 8.07 -13.24
N CYS A 20 10.76 7.73 -14.46
CA CYS A 20 11.80 8.38 -15.25
C CYS A 20 11.33 8.63 -16.70
N GLU A 21 12.18 9.27 -17.49
CA GLU A 21 11.87 9.68 -18.87
C GLU A 21 11.62 8.53 -19.84
N THR A 22 12.01 7.30 -19.48
CA THR A 22 11.82 6.11 -20.31
C THR A 22 10.54 5.36 -20.00
N ASN A 23 9.79 5.75 -18.97
CA ASN A 23 8.50 5.12 -18.68
C ASN A 23 7.47 5.50 -19.73
N THR A 24 6.62 4.55 -20.08
CA THR A 24 5.51 4.77 -21.01
C THR A 24 4.17 4.77 -20.29
N ASP A 25 3.12 5.24 -20.98
CA ASP A 25 1.76 5.20 -20.42
C ASP A 25 1.28 3.76 -20.22
N GLU A 26 1.71 2.82 -21.07
CA GLU A 26 1.41 1.39 -20.91
C GLU A 26 2.00 0.81 -19.61
N ASP A 27 3.21 1.23 -19.21
CA ASP A 27 3.79 0.83 -17.92
C ASP A 27 2.88 1.26 -16.75
N VAL A 28 2.31 2.46 -16.84
CA VAL A 28 1.41 3.02 -15.82
C VAL A 28 0.07 2.27 -15.83
N ASP A 29 -0.48 1.97 -17.00
CA ASP A 29 -1.71 1.19 -17.14
C ASP A 29 -1.56 -0.21 -16.54
N ASP A 30 -0.41 -0.86 -16.76
CA ASP A 30 -0.11 -2.15 -16.15
C ASP A 30 0.03 -2.04 -14.63
N MET A 31 0.67 -0.99 -14.12
CA MET A 31 0.75 -0.74 -12.67
C MET A 31 -0.65 -0.55 -12.07
N LEU A 32 -1.52 0.23 -12.72
CA LEU A 32 -2.89 0.49 -12.27
C LEU A 32 -3.75 -0.78 -12.30
N ARG A 33 -3.44 -1.73 -13.17
CA ARG A 33 -4.13 -3.02 -13.26
C ARG A 33 -3.65 -4.01 -12.18
N GLU A 34 -2.34 -4.15 -12.03
CA GLU A 34 -1.75 -5.22 -11.20
C GLU A 34 -1.63 -4.86 -9.72
N ILE A 35 -1.25 -3.62 -9.39
CA ILE A 35 -1.02 -3.21 -8.00
C ILE A 35 -2.28 -3.38 -7.14
N PRO A 36 -3.49 -2.93 -7.57
CA PRO A 36 -4.70 -3.13 -6.78
C PRO A 36 -5.01 -4.61 -6.55
N ALA A 37 -4.84 -5.46 -7.57
CA ALA A 37 -5.10 -6.90 -7.47
C ALA A 37 -4.20 -7.57 -6.42
N VAL A 38 -2.90 -7.24 -6.42
CA VAL A 38 -1.95 -7.75 -5.42
C VAL A 38 -2.29 -7.23 -4.02
N VAL A 39 -2.62 -5.94 -3.90
CA VAL A 39 -2.99 -5.33 -2.62
C VAL A 39 -4.24 -5.99 -2.03
N ASP A 40 -5.26 -6.28 -2.84
CA ASP A 40 -6.49 -6.93 -2.39
C ASP A 40 -6.23 -8.38 -1.95
N TYR A 41 -5.42 -9.12 -2.71
CA TYR A 41 -4.99 -10.47 -2.33
C TYR A 41 -4.31 -10.48 -0.95
N LEU A 42 -3.32 -9.60 -0.74
CA LEU A 42 -2.61 -9.49 0.54
C LEU A 42 -3.53 -9.05 1.69
N ARG A 43 -4.46 -8.12 1.43
CA ARG A 43 -5.44 -7.66 2.41
C ARG A 43 -6.42 -8.74 2.84
N ASN A 44 -6.86 -9.61 1.91
CA ASN A 44 -7.75 -10.72 2.21
C ASN A 44 -7.12 -11.74 3.18
N MET A 45 -5.79 -11.91 3.12
CA MET A 45 -5.06 -12.79 4.04
C MET A 45 -4.68 -12.10 5.35
N SER A 46 -4.64 -10.76 5.38
CA SER A 46 -4.09 -10.00 6.50
C SER A 46 -5.06 -9.92 7.70
N PRO A 47 -4.69 -10.44 8.88
CA PRO A 47 -5.48 -10.24 10.10
C PRO A 47 -5.48 -8.77 10.55
N LEU A 48 -4.39 -8.03 10.30
CA LEU A 48 -4.29 -6.60 10.62
C LEU A 48 -5.26 -5.75 9.80
N TRP A 49 -5.43 -6.09 8.52
CA TRP A 49 -6.43 -5.44 7.68
C TRP A 49 -7.85 -5.71 8.21
N ARG A 50 -8.11 -6.97 8.59
CA ARG A 50 -9.39 -7.39 9.18
C ARG A 50 -9.71 -6.64 10.47
N ASP A 51 -8.75 -6.46 11.36
CA ASP A 51 -8.92 -5.70 12.60
C ASP A 51 -9.21 -4.21 12.33
N LYS A 52 -8.65 -3.64 11.26
CA LYS A 52 -8.94 -2.26 10.85
C LYS A 52 -10.37 -2.10 10.31
N VAL A 53 -10.79 -2.94 9.37
CA VAL A 53 -12.14 -2.85 8.78
C VAL A 53 -13.27 -3.22 9.75
N THR A 54 -12.98 -4.06 10.76
CA THR A 54 -13.94 -4.42 11.82
C THR A 54 -13.97 -3.41 12.98
N GLY A 55 -13.14 -2.36 12.93
CA GLY A 55 -13.09 -1.31 13.96
C GLY A 55 -12.36 -1.72 15.25
N LYS A 56 -11.70 -2.88 15.28
CA LYS A 56 -10.86 -3.30 16.43
C LYS A 56 -9.57 -2.48 16.54
N LYS A 57 -9.06 -1.97 15.42
CA LYS A 57 -7.93 -1.04 15.34
C LYS A 57 -8.28 0.13 14.43
N GLU A 58 -7.81 1.34 14.76
CA GLU A 58 -8.07 2.50 13.93
C GLU A 58 -7.20 2.55 12.65
N PHE A 59 -7.72 3.25 11.65
CA PHE A 59 -6.92 3.69 10.51
C PHE A 59 -6.09 4.90 10.93
N TYR A 60 -4.80 4.87 10.62
CA TYR A 60 -3.93 6.03 10.82
C TYR A 60 -4.10 6.97 9.61
N LEU A 61 -5.14 7.78 9.61
CA LEU A 61 -5.28 8.92 8.71
C LEU A 61 -5.38 10.17 9.60
N LYS A 62 -4.30 10.95 9.62
CA LYS A 62 -4.32 12.31 10.17
C LYS A 62 -4.58 13.29 9.04
#